data_AF-A0A060SVN4-F1
#
_entry.id   AF-A0A060SVN4-F1
#
_cell.length_a   1.000
_cell.length_b   1.000
_cell.length_c   1.000
_cell.angle_alpha   90.00
_cell.angle_beta   90.00
_cell.angle_gamma   90.00
#
_symmetry.space_group_name_H-M   'P 1'
#
loop_
_entity.id
_entity.type
_entity.pdbx_description
1 polymer ?
#
loop_
_entity_poly.entity_id
_entity_poly.type
_entity_poly.pdbx_seq_one_letter_code
_entity_poly.pdbx_strand_id
1 'polypeptide(L)'
;MEELDLYLPSYPYQDNPVLHVYAGLIALYLAQPGGDNSEEMIHDHRWDTNLVRDAHAHFERARTIDPSNIVAEIFLAQLPGLAQGARVQNTPDSDDEKMEVDDAMQARKRVKA
;
A
#
# COMPACT_ATOMS: atom_id res chain seq x y z
N MET A 1 -2.13 4.54 -15.56
CA MET A 1 -1.91 5.63 -14.60
C MET A 1 -0.96 6.65 -15.20
N GLU A 2 0.22 6.20 -15.64
CA GLU A 2 1.30 7.03 -16.21
C GLU A 2 0.87 8.06 -17.28
N GLU A 3 -0.04 7.69 -18.19
CA GLU A 3 -0.51 8.62 -19.22
C GLU A 3 -1.38 9.75 -18.65
N LEU A 4 -2.27 9.45 -17.70
CA LEU A 4 -3.07 10.48 -17.02
C LEU A 4 -2.19 11.40 -16.19
N ASP A 5 -1.23 10.84 -15.45
CA ASP A 5 -0.29 11.61 -14.62
C ASP A 5 0.62 12.51 -15.45
N LEU A 6 0.90 12.13 -16.69
CA LEU A 6 1.66 12.94 -17.63
C LEU A 6 0.87 14.19 -18.08
N TYR A 7 -0.42 14.04 -18.34
CA TYR A 7 -1.25 15.13 -18.88
C TYR A 7 -1.93 15.98 -17.80
N LEU A 8 -2.26 15.41 -16.63
CA LEU A 8 -2.94 16.11 -15.55
C LEU A 8 -2.27 17.42 -15.09
N PRO A 9 -0.94 17.54 -15.02
CA PRO A 9 -0.28 18.80 -14.65
C PRO A 9 -0.37 19.88 -15.74
N SER A 10 -0.71 19.52 -16.98
CA SER A 10 -0.74 20.46 -18.10
C SER A 10 -2.08 21.18 -18.20
N TYR A 11 -2.05 22.45 -18.62
CA TYR A 11 -3.27 23.19 -18.93
C TYR A 11 -3.94 22.59 -20.19
N PRO A 12 -5.28 22.39 -20.21
CA PRO A 12 -6.29 22.81 -19.22
C PRO A 12 -6.64 21.72 -18.17
N TYR A 13 -5.97 20.58 -18.19
CA TYR A 13 -6.35 19.40 -17.41
C TYR A 13 -6.10 19.56 -15.92
N GLN A 14 -5.10 20.37 -15.54
CA GLN A 14 -4.80 20.64 -14.13
C GLN A 14 -5.94 21.32 -13.36
N ASP A 15 -6.83 22.03 -14.07
CA ASP A 15 -7.95 22.79 -13.50
C ASP A 15 -9.30 22.08 -13.72
N ASN A 16 -9.28 20.82 -14.17
CA ASN A 16 -10.50 20.05 -14.39
C ASN A 16 -10.77 19.10 -13.21
N PRO A 17 -11.73 19.41 -12.31
CA PRO A 17 -11.97 18.61 -11.12
C PRO A 17 -12.41 17.18 -11.46
N VAL A 18 -13.11 16.97 -12.57
CA VAL A 18 -13.58 15.65 -13.01
C VAL A 18 -12.41 14.73 -13.37
N LEU A 19 -11.38 15.26 -14.01
CA LEU A 19 -10.18 14.48 -14.36
C LEU A 19 -9.39 14.07 -13.12
N HIS A 20 -9.29 14.96 -12.12
CA HIS A 20 -8.70 14.60 -10.82
C HIS A 20 -9.51 13.52 -10.11
N VAL A 21 -10.85 13.61 -10.09
CA VAL A 21 -11.70 12.53 -9.54
C VAL A 21 -11.46 11.21 -10.27
N TYR A 22 -11.41 11.23 -11.61
CA TYR A 22 -11.20 10.03 -12.41
C TYR A 22 -9.85 9.36 -12.13
N ALA A 23 -8.77 10.15 -12.07
CA ALA A 23 -7.44 9.65 -11.70
C ALA A 23 -7.43 9.04 -10.29
N GLY A 24 -8.08 9.71 -9.33
CA GLY A 24 -8.23 9.19 -7.97
C GLY A 24 -8.96 7.85 -7.91
N LEU A 25 -10.04 7.69 -8.69
CA LEU A 25 -10.79 6.43 -8.78
C LEU A 25 -9.97 5.30 -9.43
N ILE A 26 -9.21 5.60 -10.48
CA ILE A 26 -8.30 4.62 -11.09
C ILE A 26 -7.23 4.18 -10.11
N ALA A 27 -6.57 5.13 -9.45
CA ALA A 27 -5.55 4.81 -8.44
C ALA A 27 -6.14 3.94 -7.33
N LEU A 28 -7.35 4.26 -6.87
CA LEU A 28 -8.05 3.47 -5.85
C LEU A 28 -8.42 2.06 -6.32
N TYR A 29 -8.86 1.92 -7.57
CA TYR A 29 -9.16 0.61 -8.17
C TYR A 29 -7.91 -0.25 -8.28
N LEU A 30 -6.80 0.32 -8.77
CA LEU A 30 -5.51 -0.37 -8.87
C LEU A 30 -4.91 -0.70 -7.49
N ALA A 31 -5.27 0.07 -6.46
CA ALA A 31 -4.83 -0.20 -5.09
C ALA A 31 -5.51 -1.41 -4.46
N GLN A 32 -6.58 -1.95 -5.05
CA GLN A 32 -7.29 -3.10 -4.49
C GLN A 32 -6.39 -4.34 -4.51
N PRO A 33 -6.44 -5.18 -3.47
CA PRO A 33 -5.71 -6.43 -3.47
C PRO A 33 -6.16 -7.30 -4.65
N GLY A 34 -5.20 -7.78 -5.44
CA GLY A 34 -5.48 -8.59 -6.63
C GLY A 34 -6.22 -9.87 -6.23
N GLY A 35 -7.43 -10.05 -6.76
CA GLY A 35 -8.21 -11.28 -6.62
C GLY A 35 -7.79 -12.34 -7.63
N ASP A 36 -6.49 -12.55 -7.80
CA ASP A 36 -5.98 -13.57 -8.70
C ASP A 36 -6.09 -14.93 -7.99
N ASN A 37 -6.93 -15.81 -8.52
CA ASN A 37 -7.20 -17.16 -7.98
C ASN A 37 -6.01 -18.11 -8.17
N SER A 38 -4.80 -17.60 -8.42
CA SER A 38 -3.57 -18.36 -8.56
C SER A 38 -3.06 -18.73 -7.18
N GLU A 39 -3.25 -20.00 -6.82
CA GLU A 39 -2.86 -20.63 -5.53
C GLU A 39 -1.35 -20.60 -5.20
N GLU A 40 -0.53 -19.85 -5.94
CA GLU A 40 0.90 -19.71 -5.70
C GLU A 40 1.29 -18.24 -5.59
N MET A 41 1.04 -17.67 -4.42
CA MET A 41 2.01 -16.88 -3.65
C MET A 41 1.26 -16.13 -2.56
N ILE A 42 1.85 -16.11 -1.37
CA ILE A 42 1.43 -15.30 -0.22
C ILE A 42 1.72 -13.82 -0.55
N HIS A 43 1.11 -13.29 -1.61
CA HIS A 43 1.14 -11.88 -1.91
C HIS A 43 0.07 -11.22 -1.05
N ASP A 44 0.58 -10.33 -0.21
CA ASP A 44 -0.11 -9.42 0.69
C ASP A 44 -1.49 -9.04 0.11
N HIS A 45 -2.58 -9.58 0.67
CA HIS A 45 -3.97 -9.27 0.32
C HIS A 45 -4.36 -7.86 0.78
N ARG A 46 -3.40 -6.96 0.69
CA ARG A 46 -3.40 -5.64 1.27
C ARG A 46 -3.47 -4.63 0.16
N TRP A 47 -4.16 -3.54 0.47
CA TRP A 47 -4.22 -2.41 -0.42
C TRP A 47 -2.83 -1.81 -0.65
N ASP A 48 -2.52 -1.47 -1.90
CA ASP A 48 -1.28 -0.74 -2.19
C ASP A 48 -1.38 0.66 -1.59
N THR A 49 -0.64 0.88 -0.51
CA THR A 49 -0.65 2.13 0.24
C THR A 49 -0.15 3.34 -0.57
N ASN A 50 0.70 3.13 -1.58
CA ASN A 50 1.16 4.20 -2.46
C ASN A 50 0.00 4.68 -3.35
N LEU A 51 -0.71 3.74 -3.96
CA LEU A 51 -1.86 4.05 -4.81
C LEU A 51 -3.03 4.63 -4.01
N VAL A 52 -3.24 4.20 -2.75
CA VAL A 52 -4.23 4.83 -1.84
C VAL A 52 -3.85 6.28 -1.53
N ARG A 53 -2.55 6.55 -1.28
CA ARG A 53 -2.07 7.92 -1.04
C ARG A 53 -2.23 8.79 -2.28
N ASP A 54 -1.93 8.25 -3.46
CA ASP A 54 -2.05 8.98 -4.72
C ASP A 54 -3.52 9.26 -5.03
N ALA A 55 -4.42 8.30 -4.80
CA ALA A 55 -5.86 8.51 -4.87
C ALA A 55 -6.32 9.66 -3.94
N HIS A 56 -5.84 9.69 -2.70
CA HIS A 56 -6.13 10.78 -1.76
C HIS A 56 -5.68 12.14 -2.30
N ALA A 57 -4.47 12.24 -2.86
CA ALA A 57 -3.94 13.48 -3.41
C ALA A 57 -4.79 14.01 -4.58
N HIS A 58 -5.28 13.11 -5.46
CA HIS A 58 -6.16 13.48 -6.55
C HIS A 58 -7.53 13.97 -6.07
N PHE A 59 -8.15 13.31 -5.08
CA PHE A 59 -9.42 13.78 -4.53
C PHE A 59 -9.28 15.12 -3.78
N GLU A 60 -8.20 15.32 -3.04
CA GLU A 60 -7.87 16.62 -2.45
C GLU A 60 -7.82 17.70 -3.53
N ARG A 61 -7.12 17.43 -4.64
CA ARG A 61 -7.01 18.40 -5.74
C ARG A 61 -8.36 18.69 -6.40
N ALA A 62 -9.18 17.66 -6.64
CA ALA A 62 -10.54 17.83 -7.13
C ALA A 62 -11.37 18.75 -6.20
N ARG A 63 -11.28 18.56 -4.88
CA ARG A 63 -11.97 19.39 -3.89
C ARG A 63 -11.45 20.83 -3.84
N THR A 64 -10.15 21.04 -4.03
CA THR A 64 -9.59 22.40 -4.08
C THR A 64 -10.10 23.19 -5.29
N ILE A 65 -10.32 22.51 -6.42
CA ILE A 65 -10.81 23.12 -7.65
C ILE A 65 -12.34 23.29 -7.61
N ASP A 66 -13.05 22.27 -7.13
CA ASP A 66 -14.50 22.27 -6.96
C ASP A 66 -14.87 21.82 -5.54
N PRO A 67 -15.07 22.78 -4.61
CA PRO A 67 -15.46 22.49 -3.24
C PRO A 67 -16.82 21.81 -3.09
N SER A 68 -17.66 21.84 -4.13
CA SER A 68 -18.99 21.21 -4.13
C SER A 68 -18.97 19.76 -4.66
N ASN A 69 -17.78 19.22 -4.96
CA ASN A 69 -17.62 17.89 -5.51
C ASN A 69 -17.88 16.81 -4.44
N ILE A 70 -19.12 16.30 -4.42
CA ILE A 70 -19.58 15.28 -3.49
C ILE A 70 -18.74 13.99 -3.57
N VAL A 71 -18.28 13.62 -4.77
CA VAL A 71 -17.49 12.39 -4.96
C VAL A 71 -16.16 12.51 -4.23
N ALA A 72 -15.43 13.60 -4.44
CA ALA A 72 -14.17 13.86 -3.75
C ALA A 72 -14.34 13.88 -2.22
N GLU A 73 -15.40 14.53 -1.72
CA GLU A 73 -15.70 14.59 -0.29
C GLU A 73 -15.94 13.19 0.31
N ILE A 74 -16.78 12.38 -0.32
CA ILE A 74 -17.12 11.03 0.17
C ILE A 74 -15.88 10.15 0.22
N PHE A 75 -15.06 10.13 -0.84
CA PHE A 75 -13.87 9.27 -0.87
C PHE A 75 -12.81 9.72 0.13
N LEU A 76 -12.58 11.03 0.31
CA LEU A 76 -11.66 11.54 1.33
C LEU A 76 -12.07 11.12 2.74
N ALA A 77 -13.37 11.06 3.03
CA ALA A 77 -13.86 10.58 4.32
C ALA A 77 -13.63 9.06 4.53
N GLN A 78 -13.61 8.26 3.46
CA GLN A 78 -13.53 6.80 3.54
C GLN A 78 -12.10 6.24 3.48
N LEU A 79 -11.18 6.92 2.78
CA LEU A 79 -9.82 6.44 2.55
C LEU A 79 -9.00 6.12 3.81
N PRO A 80 -9.07 6.88 4.92
CA PRO A 80 -8.34 6.57 6.14
C PRO A 80 -8.66 5.17 6.71
N GLY A 81 -9.92 4.71 6.55
CA GLY A 81 -10.37 3.40 7.05
C GLY A 81 -9.86 2.22 6.21
N LEU A 82 -9.69 2.42 4.90
CA LEU A 82 -9.27 1.36 3.96
C LEU A 82 -7.80 0.95 4.18
N ALA A 83 -6.92 1.89 4.47
CA ALA A 83 -5.50 1.62 4.73
C ALA A 83 -5.23 0.99 6.11
N GLN A 84 -6.11 1.23 7.10
CA GLN A 84 -5.96 0.75 8.49
C GLN A 84 -6.50 -0.66 8.71
N GLY A 85 -7.52 -1.09 7.96
CA GLY A 85 -8.04 -2.47 8.03
C GLY A 85 -7.00 -3.56 7.75
N ALA A 86 -5.90 -3.20 7.07
CA ALA A 86 -4.81 -4.12 6.70
C ALA A 86 -3.75 -4.35 7.79
N ARG A 87 -3.92 -3.82 9.00
CA ARG A 87 -2.91 -3.93 10.09
C ARG A 87 -3.19 -5.03 11.12
N VAL A 88 -4.31 -5.75 11.03
CA VAL A 88 -4.82 -6.59 12.13
C VAL A 88 -4.65 -8.11 11.91
N GLN A 89 -4.18 -8.58 10.75
CA GLN A 89 -3.96 -10.02 10.56
C GLN A 89 -2.49 -10.44 10.76
N ASN A 90 -2.26 -11.00 11.94
CA ASN A 90 -1.31 -12.07 12.29
C ASN A 90 0.19 -11.74 12.33
N THR A 91 0.66 -11.47 13.55
CA THR A 91 2.01 -11.82 14.02
C THR A 91 2.21 -13.34 13.86
N PRO A 92 3.26 -13.81 13.15
CA PRO A 92 3.71 -15.19 13.31
C PRO A 92 4.56 -15.25 14.58
N ASP A 93 3.97 -15.75 15.66
CA ASP A 93 4.74 -16.29 16.78
C ASP A 93 5.25 -17.67 16.34
N SER A 94 6.35 -17.66 15.59
CA SER A 94 7.09 -18.86 15.19
C SER A 94 8.33 -18.94 16.06
N ASP A 95 8.14 -19.38 17.31
CA ASP A 95 9.23 -19.70 18.24
C ASP A 95 9.93 -20.96 17.74
N ASP A 96 11.08 -20.72 17.12
CA ASP A 96 11.94 -21.66 16.42
C ASP A 96 12.63 -22.63 17.41
N GLU A 97 13.05 -23.76 16.87
CA GLU A 97 13.18 -25.04 17.55
C GLU A 97 14.16 -25.10 18.75
N LYS A 98 13.77 -25.92 19.73
CA LYS A 98 14.54 -26.30 20.93
C LYS A 98 15.85 -27.00 20.54
N MET A 99 16.93 -26.25 20.44
CA MET A 99 18.29 -26.74 20.20
C MET A 99 18.80 -27.57 21.40
N GLU A 100 18.74 -28.89 21.31
CA GLU A 100 19.50 -29.79 22.19
C GLU A 100 20.92 -29.93 21.65
N VAL A 101 21.84 -29.15 22.25
CA VAL A 101 23.28 -29.30 22.07
C VAL A 101 23.78 -30.45 22.93
N ASP A 102 24.07 -31.58 22.29
CA ASP A 102 24.76 -32.71 22.93
C ASP A 102 26.21 -32.33 23.24
N ASP A 103 26.52 -32.43 24.52
CA ASP A 103 27.78 -32.07 25.15
C ASP A 103 28.74 -33.27 25.05
N ALA A 104 29.66 -33.25 24.09
CA ALA A 104 30.75 -34.24 24.04
C ALA A 104 32.01 -33.71 23.34
N MET A 105 33.02 -33.40 24.16
CA MET A 105 34.47 -33.49 23.87
C MET A 105 34.96 -32.86 22.55
N GLN A 106 35.79 -31.81 22.57
CA GLN A 106 37.26 -32.03 22.58
C GLN A 106 38.03 -30.72 22.86
N ALA A 107 38.48 -30.60 24.11
CA ALA A 107 39.85 -30.35 24.54
C ALA A 107 40.92 -29.80 23.56
N ARG A 108 41.52 -28.65 24.00
CA ARG A 108 42.98 -28.30 24.07
C ARG A 108 43.60 -27.34 23.04
N LYS A 109 43.80 -26.11 23.54
CA LYS A 109 45.02 -25.25 23.56
C LYS A 109 46.08 -25.44 22.45
N ARG A 110 46.46 -24.31 21.83
CA ARG A 110 47.88 -23.90 21.70
C ARG A 110 48.02 -22.37 21.65
N VAL A 111 48.87 -21.87 22.54
CA VAL A 111 49.31 -20.47 22.69
C VAL A 111 50.40 -20.18 21.65
N LYS A 112 50.35 -19.02 21.01
CA LYS A 112 51.36 -18.51 20.07
C LYS A 112 52.53 -17.90 20.85
N ALA A 113 53.76 -18.23 20.47
CA ALA A 113 54.97 -17.48 20.77
C ALA A 113 55.35 -16.64 19.54
#